data_AF-A0A7V1WY41-F1
#
_entry.id   AF-A0A7V1WY41-F1
#
_cell.length_a   1.000
_cell.length_b   1.000
_cell.length_c   1.000
_cell.angle_alpha   90.00
_cell.angle_beta   90.00
_cell.angle_gamma   90.00
#
_symmetry.space_group_name_H-M   'P 1'
#
loop_
_entity.id
_entity.type
_entity.pdbx_description
1 polymer ?
#
loop_
_entity_poly.entity_id
_entity_poly.type
_entity_poly.pdbx_seq_one_letter_code
_entity_poly.pdbx_strand_id
1 'polypeptide(L)'
;GDTAAEEATYLAKMCRKVYMIVRRDEFRASKAMVHRVLNTPNIEVLYNTETIEIMGDGTSVNAVKVCNNQTQQETILDVTGFFVAIGHKPNTDIFRGWINMDETGYIITRPGSTETNIEGVFCCGDAQDHIYRQAVTAAGTGCMAAIDAERYLAAKEHVVTA
;
A
#
# COMPACT_ATOMS: atom_id res chain seq x y z
N GLY A 1 -2.05 1.46 -10.79
CA GLY A 1 -0.63 1.04 -10.67
C GLY A 1 -0.60 -0.46 -10.48
N ASP A 2 0.58 -1.04 -10.22
CA ASP A 2 0.71 -2.50 -10.06
C ASP A 2 -0.18 -3.05 -8.93
N THR A 3 -0.26 -2.38 -7.77
CA THR A 3 -1.14 -2.80 -6.67
C THR A 3 -2.59 -2.98 -7.10
N ALA A 4 -3.17 -2.02 -7.83
CA ALA A 4 -4.55 -2.15 -8.32
C ALA A 4 -4.72 -3.31 -9.31
N ALA A 5 -3.72 -3.58 -10.15
CA ALA A 5 -3.75 -4.66 -11.12
C ALA A 5 -3.63 -6.04 -10.45
N GLU A 6 -2.78 -6.16 -9.43
CA GLU A 6 -2.63 -7.37 -8.61
C GLU A 6 -3.91 -7.68 -7.84
N GLU A 7 -4.45 -6.69 -7.12
CA GLU A 7 -5.69 -6.81 -6.34
C GLU A 7 -6.88 -7.15 -7.24
N ALA A 8 -7.05 -6.46 -8.37
CA ALA A 8 -8.14 -6.75 -9.29
C ALA A 8 -8.07 -8.19 -9.83
N THR A 9 -6.88 -8.68 -10.16
CA THR A 9 -6.70 -10.06 -10.61
C THR A 9 -6.92 -11.08 -9.49
N TYR A 10 -6.54 -10.74 -8.26
CA TYR A 10 -6.80 -11.59 -7.10
C TYR A 10 -8.31 -11.70 -6.82
N LEU A 11 -9.02 -10.57 -6.78
CA LEU A 11 -10.48 -10.50 -6.59
C LEU A 11 -11.23 -11.23 -7.71
N ALA A 12 -10.73 -11.19 -8.95
CA ALA A 12 -11.33 -11.88 -10.09
C ALA A 12 -11.44 -13.40 -9.91
N LYS A 13 -10.66 -14.01 -9.01
CA LYS A 13 -10.77 -15.44 -8.66
C LYS A 13 -11.96 -15.75 -7.74
N MET A 14 -12.49 -14.74 -7.05
CA MET A 14 -13.53 -14.88 -6.03
C MET A 14 -14.85 -14.21 -6.44
N CYS A 15 -14.78 -13.19 -7.28
CA CYS A 15 -15.91 -12.38 -7.68
C CYS A 15 -16.43 -12.75 -9.08
N ARG A 16 -17.75 -12.68 -9.28
CA ARG A 16 -18.37 -12.85 -10.62
C ARG A 16 -17.93 -11.77 -11.62
N LYS A 17 -17.69 -10.55 -11.13
CA LYS A 17 -17.26 -9.40 -11.92
C LYS A 17 -16.44 -8.46 -11.04
N VAL A 18 -15.41 -7.86 -11.60
CA VAL A 18 -14.56 -6.86 -10.96
C VAL A 18 -14.51 -5.63 -11.85
N TYR A 19 -14.90 -4.47 -11.32
CA TYR A 19 -14.69 -3.18 -11.98
C TYR A 19 -13.38 -2.60 -11.48
N MET A 20 -12.45 -2.31 -12.38
CA MET A 20 -11.19 -1.65 -12.05
C MET A 20 -11.26 -0.20 -12.53
N ILE A 21 -11.40 0.72 -11.57
CA ILE A 21 -11.54 2.16 -11.84
C ILE A 21 -10.16 2.79 -12.01
N VAL A 22 -9.90 3.39 -13.16
CA VAL A 22 -8.63 4.05 -13.50
C VAL A 22 -8.91 5.51 -13.79
N ARG A 23 -8.30 6.40 -13.00
CA ARG A 23 -8.50 7.86 -13.09
C ARG A 23 -8.05 8.47 -14.43
N ARG A 24 -7.15 7.80 -15.14
CA ARG A 24 -6.55 8.24 -16.41
C ARG A 24 -6.99 7.34 -17.56
N ASP A 25 -6.60 7.72 -18.76
CA ASP A 25 -6.73 6.94 -20.00
C ASP A 25 -5.64 5.85 -20.14
N GLU A 26 -4.64 5.87 -19.26
CA GLU A 26 -3.54 4.90 -19.24
C GLU A 26 -3.32 4.24 -17.88
N PHE A 27 -2.68 3.08 -17.91
CA PHE A 27 -2.18 2.41 -16.71
C PHE A 27 -0.81 2.96 -16.29
N ARG A 28 -0.63 3.11 -14.97
CA ARG A 28 0.71 3.24 -14.34
C ARG A 28 1.35 1.90 -13.97
N ALA A 29 0.67 0.79 -14.26
CA ALA A 29 1.16 -0.55 -13.93
C ALA A 29 2.20 -1.02 -14.96
N SER A 30 3.04 -1.97 -14.58
CA SER A 30 3.95 -2.67 -15.47
C SER A 30 3.19 -3.34 -16.63
N LYS A 31 3.84 -3.45 -17.79
CA LYS A 31 3.23 -4.06 -18.99
C LYS A 31 2.70 -5.47 -18.75
N ALA A 32 3.42 -6.26 -17.94
CA ALA A 32 3.01 -7.62 -17.58
C ALA A 32 1.71 -7.63 -16.76
N MET A 33 1.56 -6.71 -15.81
CA MET A 33 0.34 -6.59 -15.02
C MET A 33 -0.84 -6.06 -15.83
N VAL A 34 -0.61 -5.07 -16.71
CA VAL A 34 -1.63 -4.60 -17.65
C VAL A 34 -2.13 -5.76 -18.53
N HIS A 35 -1.20 -6.54 -19.11
CA HIS A 35 -1.56 -7.70 -19.91
C HIS A 35 -2.38 -8.73 -19.11
N ARG A 36 -2.03 -8.97 -17.85
CA ARG A 36 -2.79 -9.88 -16.98
C ARG A 36 -4.21 -9.38 -16.73
N VAL A 37 -4.38 -8.10 -16.41
CA VAL A 37 -5.70 -7.49 -16.20
C VAL A 37 -6.56 -7.59 -17.45
N LEU A 38 -6.03 -7.17 -18.61
CA LEU A 38 -6.76 -7.15 -19.87
C LEU A 38 -7.15 -8.54 -20.39
N ASN A 39 -6.41 -9.59 -19.99
CA ASN A 39 -6.72 -10.98 -20.34
C ASN A 39 -7.55 -11.72 -19.26
N THR A 40 -7.97 -11.04 -18.19
CA THR A 40 -8.83 -11.65 -17.16
C THR A 40 -10.30 -11.38 -17.50
N PRO A 41 -11.10 -12.38 -17.90
CA PRO A 41 -12.39 -12.15 -18.58
C PRO A 41 -13.46 -11.41 -17.78
N ASN A 42 -13.42 -11.51 -16.45
CA ASN A 42 -14.38 -10.89 -15.55
C ASN A 42 -13.90 -9.57 -14.94
N ILE A 43 -12.80 -8.99 -15.45
CA ILE A 43 -12.40 -7.62 -15.12
C ILE A 43 -12.87 -6.66 -16.21
N GLU A 44 -13.60 -5.62 -15.79
CA GLU A 44 -13.95 -4.49 -16.64
C GLU A 44 -13.16 -3.25 -16.19
N VAL A 45 -12.35 -2.69 -17.09
CA VAL A 45 -11.55 -1.50 -16.81
C VAL A 45 -12.33 -0.25 -17.19
N LEU A 46 -12.56 0.63 -16.21
CA LEU A 46 -13.20 1.92 -16.41
C LEU A 46 -12.12 3.02 -16.42
N TYR A 47 -11.65 3.38 -17.61
CA TYR A 47 -10.70 4.48 -17.78
C TYR A 47 -11.35 5.84 -17.56
N ASN A 48 -10.52 6.84 -17.30
CA ASN A 48 -10.96 8.22 -17.08
C ASN A 48 -12.08 8.32 -16.04
N THR A 49 -12.10 7.44 -15.05
CA THR A 49 -13.23 7.30 -14.13
C THR A 49 -12.78 7.51 -12.70
N GLU A 50 -13.58 8.24 -11.93
CA GLU A 50 -13.35 8.54 -10.51
C GLU A 50 -14.58 8.13 -9.69
N THR A 51 -14.35 7.68 -8.46
CA THR A 51 -15.42 7.37 -7.49
C THR A 51 -15.98 8.66 -6.91
N ILE A 52 -17.30 8.82 -6.94
CA ILE A 52 -18.01 9.95 -6.30
C ILE A 52 -18.52 9.54 -4.92
N GLU A 53 -19.20 8.39 -4.85
CA GLU A 53 -19.93 7.99 -3.65
C GLU A 53 -19.93 6.47 -3.51
N ILE A 54 -19.72 6.00 -2.29
CA ILE A 54 -19.90 4.59 -1.91
C ILE A 54 -21.23 4.50 -1.18
N MET A 55 -22.16 3.73 -1.73
CA MET A 55 -23.50 3.56 -1.21
C MET A 55 -23.65 2.21 -0.52
N GLY A 56 -24.52 2.17 0.49
CA GLY A 56 -24.77 0.98 1.29
C GLY A 56 -26.08 1.06 2.06
N ASP A 57 -26.46 -0.05 2.67
CA ASP A 57 -27.69 -0.20 3.47
C ASP A 57 -27.46 0.02 4.98
N GLY A 58 -26.29 0.54 5.36
CA GLY A 58 -25.83 0.69 6.74
C GLY A 58 -25.09 -0.53 7.28
N THR A 59 -25.12 -1.67 6.59
CA THR A 59 -24.38 -2.88 6.96
C THR A 59 -23.36 -3.31 5.92
N SER A 60 -23.64 -3.05 4.64
CA SER A 60 -22.81 -3.47 3.53
C SER A 60 -22.83 -2.46 2.38
N VAL A 61 -21.79 -2.51 1.55
CA VAL A 61 -21.77 -1.80 0.27
C VAL A 61 -22.72 -2.51 -0.68
N ASN A 62 -23.57 -1.75 -1.38
CA ASN A 62 -24.45 -2.28 -2.42
C ASN A 62 -24.29 -1.59 -3.77
N ALA A 63 -23.64 -0.41 -3.80
CA ALA A 63 -23.36 0.29 -5.04
C ALA A 63 -22.23 1.31 -4.89
N VAL A 64 -21.64 1.67 -6.02
CA VAL A 64 -20.65 2.74 -6.11
C VAL A 64 -21.04 3.67 -7.26
N LYS A 65 -21.20 4.96 -6.96
CA LYS A 65 -21.39 6.00 -7.96
C LYS A 65 -20.03 6.44 -8.49
N VAL A 66 -19.87 6.40 -9.80
CA VAL A 66 -18.63 6.81 -10.49
C VAL A 66 -18.94 7.88 -11.54
N CYS A 67 -17.95 8.69 -11.89
CA CYS A 67 -18.04 9.65 -12.98
C CYS A 67 -16.85 9.52 -13.92
N ASN A 68 -17.14 9.52 -15.22
CA ASN A 68 -16.11 9.66 -16.22
C ASN A 68 -15.67 11.13 -16.30
N ASN A 69 -14.43 11.43 -15.93
CA ASN A 69 -13.91 12.80 -15.84
C ASN A 69 -13.70 13.49 -17.20
N GLN A 70 -13.76 12.75 -18.32
CA GLN A 70 -13.74 13.33 -19.67
C GLN A 70 -15.15 13.70 -20.15
N THR A 71 -16.12 12.80 -19.94
CA THR A 71 -17.49 12.97 -20.47
C THR A 71 -18.45 13.59 -19.46
N GLN A 72 -18.06 13.68 -18.19
CA GLN A 72 -18.91 14.06 -17.06
C GLN A 72 -20.12 13.13 -16.84
N GLN A 73 -20.09 11.93 -17.44
CA GLN A 73 -21.16 10.96 -17.29
C GLN A 73 -21.04 10.24 -15.95
N GLU A 74 -22.11 10.29 -15.16
CA GLU A 74 -22.24 9.53 -13.93
C GLU A 74 -22.92 8.18 -14.17
N THR A 75 -22.42 7.13 -13.52
CA THR A 75 -22.97 5.78 -13.57
C THR A 75 -22.99 5.18 -12.17
N ILE A 76 -24.01 4.38 -11.87
CA ILE A 76 -24.08 3.59 -10.65
C ILE A 76 -23.66 2.16 -10.98
N LEU A 77 -22.63 1.66 -10.29
CA LEU A 77 -22.17 0.28 -10.37
C LEU A 77 -22.81 -0.52 -9.23
N ASP A 78 -23.57 -1.56 -9.57
CA ASP A 78 -24.09 -2.53 -8.61
C ASP A 78 -22.96 -3.48 -8.18
N VAL A 79 -22.42 -3.25 -6.98
CA VAL A 79 -21.27 -3.96 -6.42
C VAL A 79 -21.44 -4.17 -4.93
N THR A 80 -21.02 -5.33 -4.44
CA THR A 80 -21.14 -5.71 -3.03
C THR A 80 -19.86 -5.46 -2.22
N GLY A 81 -18.84 -4.87 -2.83
CA GLY A 81 -17.55 -4.62 -2.21
C GLY A 81 -16.77 -3.53 -2.95
N PHE A 82 -15.97 -2.78 -2.20
CA PHE A 82 -15.13 -1.71 -2.72
C PHE A 82 -13.75 -1.79 -2.06
N PHE A 83 -12.70 -1.90 -2.89
CA PHE A 83 -11.32 -2.05 -2.43
C PHE A 83 -10.49 -0.87 -2.95
N VAL A 84 -9.80 -0.19 -2.03
CA VAL A 84 -8.99 0.99 -2.36
C VAL A 84 -7.54 0.56 -2.60
N ALA A 85 -7.09 0.65 -3.86
CA ALA A 85 -5.74 0.27 -4.27
C ALA A 85 -4.95 1.46 -4.86
N ILE A 86 -4.91 2.58 -4.14
CA ILE A 86 -4.29 3.84 -4.59
C ILE A 86 -2.82 4.02 -4.17
N GLY A 87 -2.22 2.98 -3.59
CA GLY A 87 -0.91 3.04 -2.95
C GLY A 87 -1.04 3.31 -1.44
N HIS A 88 0.10 3.30 -0.76
CA HIS A 88 0.19 3.51 0.68
C HIS A 88 1.10 4.69 0.96
N LYS A 89 0.75 5.50 1.95
CA LYS A 89 1.60 6.57 2.48
C LYS A 89 1.94 6.23 3.93
N PRO A 90 3.20 5.92 4.25
CA PRO A 90 3.61 5.62 5.63
C PRO A 90 3.49 6.89 6.50
N ASN A 91 3.19 6.70 7.79
CA ASN A 91 3.04 7.79 8.76
C ASN A 91 4.40 8.25 9.32
N THR A 92 5.30 8.63 8.41
CA THR A 92 6.73 8.89 8.68
C THR A 92 7.11 10.34 8.36
N ASP A 93 6.16 11.17 7.94
CA ASP A 93 6.39 12.57 7.54
C ASP A 93 7.12 13.40 8.62
N ILE A 94 6.91 13.08 9.89
CA ILE A 94 7.57 13.74 11.03
C ILE A 94 9.10 13.56 11.04
N PHE A 95 9.63 12.55 10.35
CA PHE A 95 11.07 12.24 10.31
C PHE A 95 11.78 12.81 9.08
N ARG A 96 11.05 13.50 8.20
CA ARG A 96 11.59 14.05 6.96
C ARG A 96 12.75 15.00 7.23
N GLY A 97 13.86 14.79 6.53
CA GLY A 97 15.09 15.57 6.68
C GLY A 97 15.98 15.13 7.84
N TRP A 98 15.51 14.23 8.70
CA TRP A 98 16.28 13.65 9.81
C TRP A 98 16.72 12.22 9.51
N ILE A 99 15.78 11.40 9.03
CA ILE A 99 16.01 9.99 8.68
C ILE A 99 15.92 9.84 7.16
N ASN A 100 16.76 8.98 6.59
CA ASN A 100 16.73 8.66 5.17
C ASN A 100 15.43 7.95 4.82
N MET A 101 14.75 8.44 3.79
CA MET A 101 13.46 7.93 3.33
C MET A 101 13.52 7.73 1.82
N ASP A 102 12.75 6.77 1.31
CA ASP A 102 12.57 6.62 -0.14
C ASP A 102 11.63 7.71 -0.70
N GLU A 103 11.48 7.74 -2.02
CA GLU A 103 10.65 8.73 -2.72
C GLU A 103 9.16 8.67 -2.33
N THR A 104 8.71 7.55 -1.77
CA THR A 104 7.33 7.33 -1.31
C THR A 104 7.15 7.58 0.19
N GLY A 105 8.25 7.83 0.91
CA GLY A 105 8.28 8.17 2.32
C GLY A 105 8.55 7.00 3.27
N TYR A 106 8.87 5.79 2.80
CA TYR A 106 9.25 4.71 3.73
C TYR A 106 10.64 4.99 4.30
N ILE A 107 10.85 4.68 5.57
CA ILE A 107 12.15 4.80 6.22
C ILE A 107 13.09 3.72 5.67
N ILE A 108 14.27 4.14 5.23
CA ILE A 108 15.29 3.23 4.72
C ILE A 108 16.05 2.63 5.89
N THR A 109 15.91 1.32 6.07
CA THR A 109 16.71 0.52 7.02
C THR A 109 17.83 -0.22 6.30
N ARG A 110 18.84 -0.65 7.06
CA ARG A 110 19.89 -1.54 6.53
C ARG A 110 19.30 -2.90 6.16
N PRO A 111 19.65 -3.48 4.99
CA PRO A 111 19.14 -4.79 4.60
C PRO A 111 19.38 -5.86 5.66
N GLY A 112 18.30 -6.52 6.11
CA GLY A 112 18.36 -7.57 7.13
C GLY A 112 18.49 -7.07 8.58
N SER A 113 18.31 -5.76 8.81
CA SER A 113 18.35 -5.12 10.14
C SER A 113 17.22 -4.09 10.27
N THR A 114 17.06 -3.51 11.46
CA THR A 114 16.13 -2.41 11.73
C THR A 114 16.82 -1.06 11.88
N GLU A 115 18.15 -1.03 11.79
CA GLU A 115 18.96 0.19 11.88
C GLU A 115 18.65 1.18 10.76
N THR A 116 18.48 2.44 11.13
CA THR A 116 18.37 3.56 10.18
C THR A 116 19.75 4.17 9.88
N ASN A 117 19.79 5.32 9.20
CA ASN A 117 21.01 6.11 9.01
C ASN A 117 21.48 6.83 10.28
N ILE A 118 20.63 6.92 11.32
CA ILE A 118 20.97 7.56 12.59
C ILE A 118 21.26 6.48 13.63
N GLU A 119 22.44 6.53 14.23
CA GLU A 119 22.85 5.60 15.29
C GLU A 119 21.89 5.67 16.48
N GLY A 120 21.41 4.51 16.95
CA GLY A 120 20.45 4.42 18.05
C GLY A 120 18.98 4.63 17.65
N VAL A 121 18.70 4.86 16.35
CA VAL A 121 17.33 4.95 15.82
C VAL A 121 17.03 3.75 14.93
N PHE A 122 15.96 3.05 15.28
CA PHE A 122 15.52 1.82 14.63
C PHE A 122 14.10 1.99 14.06
N CYS A 123 13.79 1.29 12.98
CA CYS A 123 12.46 1.29 12.37
C CYS A 123 12.00 -0.15 12.07
N CYS A 124 10.72 -0.42 12.31
CA CYS A 124 10.08 -1.72 12.09
C CYS A 124 8.68 -1.57 11.51
N GLY A 125 8.11 -2.68 11.05
CA GLY A 125 6.77 -2.72 10.46
C GLY A 125 6.65 -1.94 9.16
N ASP A 126 5.42 -1.60 8.82
CA ASP A 126 5.06 -0.95 7.55
C ASP A 126 5.72 0.42 7.35
N ALA A 127 6.28 1.04 8.38
CA ALA A 127 7.04 2.29 8.23
C ALA A 127 8.32 2.13 7.37
N GLN A 128 8.87 0.91 7.30
CA GLN A 128 10.04 0.55 6.48
C GLN A 128 9.78 -0.59 5.48
N ASP A 129 8.61 -1.23 5.53
CA ASP A 129 8.24 -2.34 4.65
C ASP A 129 7.16 -1.91 3.64
N HIS A 130 7.58 -1.62 2.41
CA HIS A 130 6.67 -1.33 1.30
C HIS A 130 6.27 -2.60 0.50
N ILE A 131 6.87 -3.75 0.82
CA ILE A 131 6.73 -4.99 0.05
C ILE A 131 5.65 -5.88 0.65
N TYR A 132 5.80 -6.31 1.91
CA TYR A 132 4.94 -7.32 2.51
C TYR A 132 3.72 -6.72 3.21
N ARG A 133 3.93 -5.72 4.09
CA ARG A 133 2.85 -5.00 4.79
C ARG A 133 1.84 -5.94 5.46
N GLN A 134 2.35 -6.91 6.21
CA GLN A 134 1.53 -7.88 6.94
C GLN A 134 1.75 -7.72 8.43
N ALA A 135 0.69 -7.96 9.22
CA ALA A 135 0.78 -7.92 10.68
C ALA A 135 1.89 -8.85 11.21
N VAL A 136 2.07 -10.02 10.60
CA VAL A 136 3.11 -10.99 11.02
C VAL A 136 4.53 -10.53 10.66
N THR A 137 4.73 -9.89 9.50
CA THR A 137 6.05 -9.34 9.14
C THR A 137 6.38 -8.12 9.99
N ALA A 138 5.38 -7.30 10.31
CA ALA A 138 5.52 -6.19 11.23
C ALA A 138 5.86 -6.64 12.65
N ALA A 139 5.22 -7.69 13.16
CA ALA A 139 5.56 -8.27 14.46
C ALA A 139 7.00 -8.81 14.48
N GLY A 140 7.43 -9.50 13.42
CA GLY A 140 8.79 -10.01 13.29
C GLY A 140 9.85 -8.91 13.31
N THR A 141 9.67 -7.87 12.48
CA THR A 141 10.58 -6.72 12.46
C THR A 141 10.51 -5.90 13.76
N GLY A 142 9.37 -5.87 14.45
CA GLY A 142 9.25 -5.26 15.77
C GLY A 142 10.10 -5.98 16.83
N CYS A 143 10.14 -7.31 16.79
CA CYS A 143 11.04 -8.10 17.64
C CYS A 143 12.52 -7.79 17.34
N MET A 144 12.88 -7.69 16.05
CA MET A 144 14.23 -7.31 15.64
C MET A 144 14.62 -5.93 16.18
N ALA A 145 13.75 -4.93 16.04
CA ALA A 145 14.02 -3.57 16.52
C ALA A 145 14.17 -3.49 18.04
N ALA A 146 13.38 -4.27 18.79
CA ALA A 146 13.51 -4.34 20.24
C ALA A 146 14.88 -4.90 20.66
N ILE A 147 15.35 -5.96 20.00
CA ILE A 147 16.66 -6.58 20.28
C ILE A 147 17.80 -5.66 19.84
N ASP A 148 17.70 -5.01 18.68
CA ASP A 148 18.70 -4.07 18.20
C ASP A 148 18.83 -2.87 19.15
N ALA A 149 17.71 -2.33 19.65
CA ALA A 149 17.68 -1.25 20.64
C ALA A 149 18.26 -1.69 21.99
N GLU A 150 17.91 -2.89 22.47
CA GLU A 150 18.44 -3.45 23.73
C GLU A 150 19.96 -3.58 23.67
N ARG A 151 20.50 -4.16 22.60
CA ARG A 151 21.94 -4.30 22.39
C ARG A 151 22.66 -2.95 22.31
N TYR A 152 22.05 -1.99 21.61
CA TYR A 152 22.59 -0.64 21.51
C TYR A 152 22.72 0.03 22.88
N LEU A 153 21.67 -0.05 23.70
CA LEU A 153 21.67 0.53 25.05
C LEU A 153 22.70 -0.18 25.95
N ALA A 154 22.73 -1.51 25.96
CA ALA A 154 23.70 -2.29 26.73
C ALA A 154 25.15 -1.93 26.37
N ALA A 155 25.45 -1.72 25.08
CA ALA A 155 26.78 -1.29 24.63
C ALA A 155 27.15 0.13 25.10
N LYS A 156 26.17 1.03 25.32
CA LYS A 156 26.40 2.38 25.86
C LYS A 156 26.55 2.40 27.38
N GLU A 157 25.91 1.48 28.10
CA GLU A 157 26.10 1.35 29.56
C GLU A 157 27.46 0.74 29.90
N HIS A 158 28.00 -0.13 29.05
CA HIS A 158 29.31 -0.77 29.22
C HIS A 158 30.48 0.00 28.61
N VAL A 159 30.44 1.33 28.56
CA VAL A 159 31.63 2.14 28.25
C VAL A 159 32.64 1.91 29.39
N VAL A 160 33.56 0.96 29.18
CA VAL A 160 34.72 0.76 30.03
C VAL A 160 35.53 2.04 29.93
N THR A 161 35.45 2.87 30.97
CA THR A 161 36.37 3.97 31.17
C THR A 161 37.78 3.38 31.26
N ALA A 162 38.62 3.70 30.28
CA ALA A 162 40.05 3.42 30.30
C ALA A 162 40.76 4.24 31.38
#